data_AF-A0A540VP81-F1
#
_entry.id   AF-A0A540VP81-F1
#
_cell.length_a   1.000
_cell.length_b   1.000
_cell.length_c   1.000
_cell.angle_alpha   90.00
_cell.angle_beta   90.00
_cell.angle_gamma   90.00
#
_symmetry.space_group_name_H-M   'P 1'
#
loop_
_entity.id
_entity.type
_entity.pdbx_description
1 polymer ?
#
loop_
_entity_poly.entity_id
_entity_poly.type
_entity_poly.pdbx_seq_one_letter_code
_entity_poly.pdbx_strand_id
1 'polypeptide(L)'
;MNRKIAVNIFPWGKTEHTKGDFFVDQKFYERMRDSFEHIARRKLPPVLINHNEDGFIHGKVLDVFTVSDGTDFEVVNPEDIDDSGIFAVAELSPALFEAWGEDKGNVGDWSPSFIEEFKDRHSDKVLRNFLRELSVVSIGHLYGIKNPSPAY
;
A
#
# COMPACT_ATOMS: atom_id res chain seq x y z
N MET A 1 -4.30 -15.83 11.63
CA MET A 1 -4.21 -14.45 12.17
C MET A 1 -3.66 -13.58 11.06
N ASN A 2 -4.26 -12.43 10.77
CA ASN A 2 -3.73 -11.52 9.74
C ASN A 2 -2.41 -10.94 10.22
N ARG A 3 -1.43 -10.83 9.32
CA ARG A 3 -0.07 -10.35 9.63
C ARG A 3 0.11 -8.97 9.01
N LYS A 4 0.89 -8.11 9.68
CA LYS A 4 1.18 -6.75 9.21
C LYS A 4 2.60 -6.68 8.72
N ILE A 5 2.83 -6.01 7.60
CA ILE A 5 4.17 -5.76 7.07
C ILE A 5 4.31 -4.28 6.73
N ALA A 6 5.53 -3.76 6.75
CA ALA A 6 5.85 -2.46 6.17
C ALA A 6 6.48 -2.68 4.79
N VAL A 7 6.04 -1.91 3.80
CA VAL A 7 6.56 -2.00 2.44
C VAL A 7 6.85 -0.61 1.92
N ASN A 8 7.99 -0.43 1.26
CA ASN A 8 8.26 0.81 0.54
C ASN A 8 7.30 0.92 -0.63
N ILE A 9 6.58 2.04 -0.73
CA ILE A 9 5.63 2.29 -1.82
C ILE A 9 6.17 3.34 -2.78
N PHE A 10 6.89 4.35 -2.30
CA PHE A 10 7.47 5.37 -3.16
C PHE A 10 8.87 5.73 -2.69
N PRO A 11 9.92 5.59 -3.53
CA PRO A 11 11.22 6.13 -3.23
C PRO A 11 11.20 7.66 -3.35
N TRP A 12 12.03 8.35 -2.57
CA TRP A 12 12.22 9.79 -2.71
C TRP A 12 12.81 10.15 -4.08
N GLY A 13 12.38 11.29 -4.62
CA GLY A 13 12.92 11.84 -5.87
C GLY A 13 11.98 11.67 -7.07
N LYS A 14 12.57 11.64 -8.27
CA LYS A 14 11.80 11.54 -9.52
C LYS A 14 11.33 10.10 -9.72
N THR A 15 10.04 9.91 -9.94
CA THR A 15 9.42 8.63 -10.29
C THR A 15 8.92 8.69 -11.73
N GLU A 16 9.34 7.71 -12.54
CA GLU A 16 8.90 7.57 -13.93
C GLU A 16 7.63 6.74 -14.00
N HIS A 17 6.64 7.21 -14.76
CA HIS A 17 5.37 6.51 -14.90
C HIS A 17 4.77 6.72 -16.28
N THR A 18 4.05 5.70 -16.78
CA THR A 18 3.48 5.69 -18.14
C THR A 18 2.54 6.85 -18.45
N LYS A 19 1.91 7.42 -17.42
CA LYS A 19 1.00 8.57 -17.52
C LYS A 19 1.69 9.94 -17.29
N GLY A 20 3.00 9.95 -17.09
CA GLY A 20 3.77 11.14 -16.80
C GLY A 20 4.59 10.99 -15.53
N ASP A 21 5.80 11.56 -15.56
CA ASP A 21 6.72 11.57 -14.44
C ASP A 21 6.21 12.49 -13.33
N PHE A 22 6.52 12.14 -12.09
CA PHE A 22 6.23 12.96 -10.92
C PHE A 22 7.40 12.94 -9.94
N PHE A 23 7.35 13.81 -8.94
CA PHE A 23 8.39 13.90 -7.91
C PHE A 23 7.79 13.59 -6.55
N VAL A 24 8.43 12.67 -5.83
CA VAL A 24 8.07 12.25 -4.49
C VAL A 24 8.98 13.00 -3.52
N ASP A 25 8.38 13.92 -2.78
CA ASP A 25 9.02 14.71 -1.73
C ASP A 25 8.18 14.72 -0.45
N GLN A 26 8.64 15.43 0.57
CA GLN A 26 7.92 15.57 1.83
C GLN A 26 6.51 16.13 1.64
N LYS A 27 6.30 17.06 0.70
CA LYS A 27 4.96 17.62 0.42
C LYS A 27 4.06 16.59 -0.23
N PHE A 28 4.60 15.72 -1.08
CA PHE A 28 3.88 14.61 -1.67
C PHE A 28 3.37 13.68 -0.56
N TYR A 29 4.25 13.32 0.38
CA TYR A 29 3.93 12.52 1.54
C TYR A 29 2.88 13.18 2.44
N GLU A 30 3.05 14.43 2.86
CA GLU A 30 2.11 15.15 3.73
C GLU A 30 0.69 15.18 3.13
N ARG A 31 0.57 15.40 1.83
CA ARG A 31 -0.72 15.37 1.10
C ARG A 31 -1.34 13.97 1.10
N MET A 32 -0.51 12.96 0.84
CA MET A 32 -0.95 11.56 0.86
C MET A 32 -1.41 11.16 2.26
N ARG A 33 -0.64 11.49 3.30
CA ARG A 33 -0.94 11.23 4.71
C ARG A 33 -2.25 11.89 5.14
N ASP A 34 -2.44 13.17 4.86
CA ASP A 34 -3.69 13.88 5.18
C ASP A 34 -4.92 13.30 4.44
N SER A 35 -4.72 12.84 3.21
CA SER A 35 -5.78 12.17 2.44
C SER A 35 -6.10 10.78 2.98
N PHE A 36 -5.06 10.02 3.36
CA PHE A 36 -5.18 8.70 3.96
C PHE A 36 -5.93 8.77 5.29
N GLU A 37 -5.51 9.65 6.20
CA GLU A 37 -6.15 9.83 7.51
C GLU A 37 -7.62 10.23 7.40
N HIS A 38 -7.95 11.08 6.42
CA HIS A 38 -9.33 11.48 6.15
C HIS A 38 -10.21 10.28 5.79
N ILE A 39 -9.71 9.39 4.93
CA ILE A 39 -10.43 8.20 4.48
C ILE A 39 -10.43 7.09 5.53
N ALA A 40 -9.34 6.93 6.30
CA ALA A 40 -9.25 5.96 7.39
C ALA A 40 -10.31 6.21 8.47
N ARG A 41 -10.60 7.48 8.80
CA ARG A 41 -11.71 7.86 9.70
C ARG A 41 -13.08 7.38 9.22
N ARG A 42 -13.21 7.08 7.93
CA ARG A 42 -14.44 6.60 7.28
C ARG A 42 -14.48 5.09 7.07
N LYS A 43 -13.47 4.36 7.57
CA LYS A 43 -13.35 2.89 7.47
C LYS A 43 -13.32 2.37 6.03
N LEU A 44 -12.76 3.15 5.10
CA LEU A 44 -12.57 2.76 3.70
C LEU A 44 -11.07 2.69 3.36
N PRO A 45 -10.27 1.85 4.03
CA PRO A 45 -8.84 1.79 3.78
C PRO A 45 -8.55 1.38 2.33
N PRO A 46 -7.44 1.84 1.73
CA PRO A 46 -6.96 1.31 0.47
C PRO A 46 -6.79 -0.21 0.58
N VAL A 47 -7.23 -0.92 -0.46
CA VAL A 47 -7.18 -2.39 -0.48
C VAL A 47 -5.86 -2.88 -1.06
N LEU A 48 -5.50 -4.12 -0.72
CA LEU A 48 -4.41 -4.83 -1.33
C LEU A 48 -4.97 -5.84 -2.34
N ILE A 49 -4.54 -5.72 -3.59
CA ILE A 49 -4.99 -6.57 -4.70
C ILE A 49 -3.79 -7.18 -5.44
N ASN A 50 -4.06 -8.12 -6.34
CA ASN A 50 -3.07 -8.60 -7.29
C ASN A 50 -3.03 -7.65 -8.50
N HIS A 51 -1.82 -7.33 -9.00
CA HIS A 51 -1.67 -6.43 -10.14
C HIS A 51 -2.41 -6.94 -11.40
N ASN A 52 -2.45 -8.25 -11.60
CA ASN A 52 -3.36 -8.88 -12.56
C ASN A 52 -4.65 -9.23 -11.82
N GLU A 53 -5.73 -8.53 -12.15
CA GLU A 53 -7.02 -8.64 -11.48
C GLU A 53 -7.50 -10.10 -11.48
N ASP A 54 -7.60 -10.66 -10.28
CA ASP A 54 -8.14 -12.01 -10.02
C ASP A 54 -9.52 -11.94 -9.34
N GLY A 55 -10.04 -10.73 -9.10
CA GLY A 55 -11.30 -10.46 -8.42
C GLY A 55 -11.25 -10.56 -6.90
N PHE A 56 -10.06 -10.72 -6.30
CA PHE A 56 -9.90 -10.90 -4.85
C PHE A 56 -9.16 -9.75 -4.17
N ILE A 57 -9.57 -9.47 -2.93
CA ILE A 57 -8.86 -8.58 -2.02
C ILE A 57 -7.97 -9.45 -1.12
N HIS A 58 -6.67 -9.19 -1.16
CA HIS A 58 -5.65 -9.95 -0.46
C HIS A 58 -5.18 -9.29 0.84
N GLY A 59 -5.74 -8.13 1.17
CA GLY A 59 -5.40 -7.37 2.37
C GLY A 59 -5.87 -5.92 2.29
N LYS A 60 -5.30 -5.07 3.14
CA LYS A 60 -5.58 -3.62 3.17
C LYS A 60 -4.39 -2.84 3.71
N VAL A 61 -4.29 -1.59 3.30
CA VAL A 61 -3.33 -0.64 3.86
C VAL A 61 -3.93 -0.04 5.14
N LEU A 62 -3.20 -0.17 6.23
CA LEU A 62 -3.57 0.34 7.55
C LEU A 62 -3.00 1.72 7.82
N ASP A 63 -1.82 2.02 7.26
CA ASP A 63 -1.14 3.29 7.48
C ASP A 63 -0.14 3.63 6.37
N VAL A 64 0.25 4.90 6.27
CA VAL A 64 1.37 5.37 5.42
C VAL A 64 2.30 6.26 6.22
N PHE A 65 3.61 6.05 6.16
CA PHE A 65 4.57 6.75 7.01
C PHE A 65 5.93 6.94 6.33
N THR A 66 6.77 7.76 6.95
CA THR A 66 8.20 7.89 6.65
C THR A 66 9.00 7.57 7.93
N VAL A 67 10.29 7.27 7.81
CA VAL A 67 11.14 7.00 9.01
C VAL A 67 11.17 8.19 9.96
N SER A 68 11.09 9.41 9.42
CA SER A 68 11.05 10.64 10.22
C SER A 68 9.86 10.75 11.15
N ASP A 69 8.75 10.06 10.85
CA ASP A 69 7.48 10.27 11.54
C ASP A 69 7.29 9.37 12.76
N GLY A 70 8.10 8.31 12.88
CA GLY A 70 8.02 7.32 13.97
C GLY A 70 6.75 6.47 13.90
N THR A 71 6.89 5.15 13.92
CA THR A 71 5.74 4.23 13.88
C THR A 71 5.61 3.41 15.15
N ASP A 72 4.42 3.43 15.75
CA ASP A 72 4.03 2.57 16.88
C ASP A 72 3.53 1.17 16.45
N PHE A 73 3.82 0.74 15.23
CA PHE A 73 3.37 -0.56 14.71
C PHE A 73 4.44 -1.64 14.89
N GLU A 74 4.01 -2.84 15.27
CA GLU A 74 4.82 -4.04 15.16
C GLU A 74 4.99 -4.37 13.67
N VAL A 75 6.14 -3.97 13.14
CA VAL A 75 6.56 -4.27 11.76
C VAL A 75 7.26 -5.62 11.77
N VAL A 76 6.89 -6.51 10.85
CA VAL A 76 7.49 -7.85 10.76
C VAL A 76 8.95 -7.81 10.29
N ASN A 77 9.34 -6.80 9.49
CA ASN A 77 10.72 -6.58 9.05
C ASN A 77 11.15 -5.10 9.26
N PRO A 78 11.47 -4.68 10.48
CA PRO A 78 11.93 -3.31 10.74
C PRO A 78 13.28 -2.99 10.08
N GLU A 79 14.10 -3.99 9.79
CA GLU A 79 15.38 -3.85 9.08
C GLU A 79 15.22 -3.43 7.61
N ASP A 80 14.04 -3.64 7.02
CA ASP A 80 13.71 -3.22 5.65
C ASP A 80 13.24 -1.75 5.60
N ILE A 81 13.11 -1.09 6.76
CA ILE A 81 12.73 0.32 6.86
C ILE A 81 14.00 1.17 6.91
N ASP A 82 14.14 2.05 5.92
CA ASP A 82 15.19 3.06 5.84
C ASP A 82 14.61 4.43 5.41
N ASP A 83 15.45 5.46 5.36
CA ASP A 83 15.03 6.82 4.98
C ASP A 83 14.90 6.98 3.43
N SER A 84 14.56 5.91 2.71
CA SER A 84 14.53 5.91 1.24
C SER A 84 13.23 6.46 0.65
N GLY A 85 12.17 6.63 1.43
CA GLY A 85 10.88 6.99 0.86
C GLY A 85 9.68 6.96 1.81
N ILE A 86 8.52 6.76 1.19
CA ILE A 86 7.24 6.56 1.84
C ILE A 86 6.97 5.07 1.94
N PHE A 87 6.56 4.64 3.12
CA PHE A 87 6.20 3.26 3.45
C PHE A 87 4.72 3.14 3.73
N ALA A 88 4.17 1.95 3.50
CA ALA A 88 2.81 1.58 3.87
C ALA A 88 2.82 0.40 4.84
N VAL A 89 1.98 0.46 5.87
CA VAL A 89 1.68 -0.70 6.72
C VAL A 89 0.54 -1.47 6.07
N ALA A 90 0.80 -2.67 5.56
CA ALA A 90 -0.20 -3.53 4.94
C ALA A 90 -0.58 -4.70 5.86
N GLU A 91 -1.88 -4.90 6.08
CA GLU A 91 -2.42 -6.13 6.66
C GLU A 91 -2.65 -7.14 5.54
N LEU A 92 -1.92 -8.25 5.58
CA LEU A 92 -2.02 -9.32 4.61
C LEU A 92 -3.02 -10.39 5.06
N SER A 93 -3.76 -10.92 4.10
CA SER A 93 -4.44 -12.20 4.26
C SER A 93 -3.40 -13.31 4.57
N PRO A 94 -3.78 -14.36 5.32
CA PRO A 94 -2.86 -15.46 5.63
C PRO A 94 -2.19 -16.05 4.40
N ALA A 95 -2.95 -16.20 3.31
CA ALA A 95 -2.49 -16.84 2.10
C ALA A 95 -1.49 -15.97 1.31
N LEU A 96 -1.67 -14.64 1.32
CA LEU A 96 -0.66 -13.73 0.77
C LEU A 96 0.58 -13.63 1.66
N PHE A 97 0.42 -13.66 2.99
CA PHE A 97 1.55 -13.70 3.91
C PHE A 97 2.41 -14.95 3.70
N GLU A 98 1.81 -16.12 3.52
CA GLU A 98 2.54 -17.36 3.18
C GLU A 98 3.27 -17.24 1.83
N ALA A 99 2.67 -16.57 0.83
CA ALA A 99 3.31 -16.35 -0.46
C ALA A 99 4.47 -15.34 -0.41
N TRP A 100 4.41 -14.39 0.51
CA TRP A 100 5.42 -13.36 0.73
C TRP A 100 6.57 -13.85 1.64
N GLY A 101 6.26 -14.40 2.82
CA GLY A 101 7.21 -14.56 3.93
C GLY A 101 7.80 -15.96 4.16
N GLU A 102 7.17 -17.05 3.69
CA GLU A 102 7.63 -18.43 3.99
C GLU A 102 8.32 -19.10 2.78
N ASP A 103 9.44 -18.55 2.29
CA ASP A 103 10.36 -19.17 1.31
C ASP A 103 9.99 -19.16 -0.20
N LYS A 104 8.95 -18.44 -0.64
CA LYS A 104 8.50 -18.60 -2.05
C LYS A 104 8.95 -17.54 -3.04
N GLY A 105 9.45 -16.37 -2.59
CA GLY A 105 9.85 -15.29 -3.50
C GLY A 105 8.78 -14.91 -4.53
N ASN A 106 7.50 -15.19 -4.25
CA ASN A 106 6.45 -15.12 -5.26
C ASN A 106 5.88 -13.70 -5.40
N VAL A 107 6.21 -12.80 -4.47
CA VAL A 107 5.96 -11.36 -4.56
C VAL A 107 7.27 -10.71 -4.95
N GLY A 108 7.34 -10.19 -6.18
CA GLY A 108 8.52 -9.54 -6.72
C GLY A 108 8.56 -8.05 -6.41
N ASP A 109 7.41 -7.39 -6.35
CA ASP A 109 7.34 -5.94 -6.12
C ASP A 109 5.98 -5.50 -5.53
N TRP A 110 5.95 -4.30 -4.97
CA TRP A 110 4.76 -3.62 -4.47
C TRP A 110 4.49 -2.38 -5.30
N SER A 111 3.35 -2.36 -6.00
CA SER A 111 2.97 -1.26 -6.88
C SER A 111 1.83 -0.46 -6.25
N PRO A 112 2.09 0.73 -5.69
CA PRO A 112 1.02 1.60 -5.27
C PRO A 112 0.29 2.18 -6.49
N SER A 113 -0.98 2.51 -6.29
CA SER A 113 -1.78 3.23 -7.27
C SER A 113 -2.49 4.37 -6.55
N PHE A 114 -2.31 5.57 -7.08
CA PHE A 114 -2.80 6.80 -6.46
C PHE A 114 -3.58 7.67 -7.43
N ILE A 115 -4.46 8.50 -6.88
CA ILE A 115 -5.19 9.53 -7.61
C ILE A 115 -4.61 10.88 -7.18
N GLU A 116 -4.11 11.65 -8.15
CA GLU A 116 -3.49 12.95 -7.88
C GLU A 116 -4.45 13.91 -7.19
N GLU A 117 -5.70 13.98 -7.67
CA GLU A 117 -6.75 14.79 -7.07
C GLU A 117 -8.10 14.07 -7.12
N PHE A 118 -8.79 13.96 -5.98
CA PHE A 118 -10.10 13.34 -5.86
C PHE A 118 -11.00 14.16 -4.93
N LYS A 119 -12.15 14.61 -5.41
CA LYS A 119 -13.14 15.27 -4.55
C LYS A 119 -13.97 14.21 -3.81
N ASP A 120 -13.83 14.16 -2.49
CA ASP A 120 -14.67 13.34 -1.63
C ASP A 120 -16.12 13.86 -1.65
N ARG A 121 -17.02 13.02 -2.16
CA ARG A 121 -18.46 13.33 -2.30
C ARG A 121 -19.17 13.53 -0.96
N HIS A 122 -18.58 13.10 0.14
CA HIS A 122 -19.22 13.13 1.46
C HIS A 122 -18.65 14.17 2.42
N SER A 123 -17.58 14.88 2.07
CA SER A 123 -16.94 15.85 2.98
C SER A 123 -16.49 17.14 2.32
N ASP A 124 -16.79 17.35 1.03
CA ASP A 124 -16.26 18.44 0.18
C ASP A 124 -14.73 18.57 0.15
N LYS A 125 -13.99 17.67 0.80
CA LYS A 125 -12.53 17.69 0.88
C LYS A 125 -11.97 17.23 -0.46
N VAL A 126 -10.98 17.98 -0.94
CA VAL A 126 -10.17 17.56 -2.08
C VAL A 126 -9.00 16.75 -1.52
N LEU A 127 -9.02 15.44 -1.79
CA LEU A 127 -7.94 14.53 -1.46
C LEU A 127 -6.86 14.64 -2.53
N ARG A 128 -5.60 14.64 -2.11
CA ARG A 128 -4.43 14.81 -2.98
C ARG A 128 -3.44 13.68 -2.77
N ASN A 129 -2.86 13.19 -3.86
CA ASN A 129 -1.99 12.00 -3.84
C ASN A 129 -2.65 10.83 -3.10
N PHE A 130 -3.97 10.67 -3.31
CA PHE A 130 -4.77 9.71 -2.58
C PHE A 130 -4.37 8.29 -2.98
N LEU A 131 -3.78 7.53 -2.06
CA LEU A 131 -3.49 6.12 -2.25
C LEU A 131 -4.82 5.37 -2.41
N ARG A 132 -5.10 4.85 -3.60
CA ARG A 132 -6.34 4.14 -3.92
C ARG A 132 -6.25 2.68 -3.52
N GLU A 133 -5.12 2.07 -3.88
CA GLU A 133 -4.85 0.65 -3.69
C GLU A 133 -3.34 0.43 -3.64
N LEU A 134 -2.97 -0.71 -3.07
CA LEU A 134 -1.64 -1.28 -3.19
C LEU A 134 -1.78 -2.59 -3.95
N SER A 135 -0.88 -2.87 -4.88
CA SER A 135 -0.91 -4.11 -5.65
C SER A 135 0.36 -4.91 -5.41
N VAL A 136 0.25 -6.23 -5.30
CA VAL A 136 1.42 -7.11 -5.39
C VAL A 136 1.68 -7.48 -6.84
N VAL A 137 2.93 -7.28 -7.27
CA VAL A 137 3.44 -7.81 -8.53
C VAL A 137 4.02 -9.18 -8.23
N SER A 138 3.35 -10.22 -8.71
CA SER A 138 3.73 -11.59 -8.44
C SER A 138 4.64 -12.16 -9.53
N ILE A 139 5.67 -12.93 -9.15
CA ILE A 139 6.60 -13.59 -10.09
C ILE A 139 5.88 -14.69 -10.90
N GLY A 140 4.79 -15.23 -10.36
CA GLY A 140 3.80 -16.03 -11.08
C GLY A 140 2.39 -15.69 -10.58
N HIS A 141 1.37 -15.82 -11.43
CA HIS A 141 0.01 -15.44 -11.04
C HIS A 141 -0.44 -16.12 -9.74
N LEU A 142 -1.02 -15.35 -8.81
CA LEU A 142 -1.58 -15.85 -7.55
C LEU A 142 -2.80 -16.79 -7.71
N TYR A 143 -3.13 -17.22 -8.94
CA TYR A 143 -4.25 -18.15 -9.26
C TYR A 143 -4.25 -19.46 -8.46
N GLY A 144 -3.14 -19.81 -7.79
CA GLY A 144 -3.02 -21.00 -6.94
C GLY A 144 -3.27 -20.78 -5.43
N ILE A 145 -3.44 -19.54 -4.97
CA ILE A 145 -3.57 -19.23 -3.54
C ILE A 145 -5.03 -19.47 -3.09
N LYS A 146 -5.30 -20.70 -2.68
CA LYS A 146 -6.61 -21.11 -2.13
C LYS A 146 -6.72 -20.72 -0.66
N ASN A 147 -7.10 -19.47 -0.39
CA ASN A 147 -7.83 -18.99 0.81
C ASN A 147 -7.86 -17.44 0.82
N PRO A 148 -8.62 -16.80 -0.08
CA PRO A 148 -8.80 -15.35 -0.04
C PRO A 148 -9.53 -14.94 1.24
N SER A 149 -9.19 -13.76 1.78
CA SER A 149 -9.97 -13.17 2.86
C SER A 149 -11.39 -12.92 2.34
N PRO A 150 -12.47 -13.21 3.12
CA PRO A 150 -13.81 -12.81 2.71
C PRO A 150 -13.80 -11.30 2.44
N ALA A 151 -14.32 -10.93 1.27
CA ALA A 151 -14.46 -9.53 0.86
C ALA A 151 -15.15 -8.75 1.98
N TYR A 152 -14.48 -7.68 2.43
CA TYR A 152 -15.01 -6.74 3.42
C TYR A 152 -16.01 -5.78 2.78
#